data_AF-A0A3M9NHL0-F1
#
_entry.id   AF-A0A3M9NHL0-F1
#
_cell.length_a   1.000
_cell.length_b   1.000
_cell.length_c   1.000
_cell.angle_alpha   90.00
_cell.angle_beta   90.00
_cell.angle_gamma   90.00
#
_symmetry.space_group_name_H-M   'P 1'
#
loop_
_entity.id
_entity.type
_entity.pdbx_description
1 polymer ?
#
loop_
_entity_poly.entity_id
_entity_poly.type
_entity_poly.pdbx_seq_one_letter_code
_entity_poly.pdbx_strand_id
1 'polypeptide(L)'
;MKNINLPVMEKDISEEIINLSGSLQPANKSLIRDRLIVLVNTLINKDFHSLIQLLYQIDISENKIRSCLQNDSEILTADIIADLIIERQLQKIESRKIFSSKNEKLSNEEIW
;
A
#
# COMPACT_ATOMS: atom_id res chain seq x y z
N MET A 1 -33.91 22.00 -6.93
CA MET A 1 -32.96 22.12 -8.05
C MET A 1 -31.76 21.24 -7.73
N LYS A 2 -31.43 20.32 -8.64
CA LYS A 2 -30.32 19.38 -8.52
C LYS A 2 -28.99 20.14 -8.61
N ASN A 3 -28.07 19.86 -7.70
CA ASN A 3 -26.63 19.95 -7.97
C ASN A 3 -26.02 18.65 -7.47
N ILE A 4 -26.23 17.59 -8.25
CA ILE A 4 -25.48 16.35 -8.12
C ILE A 4 -24.19 16.63 -8.87
N ASN A 5 -23.20 17.17 -8.17
CA ASN A 5 -21.84 17.16 -8.70
C ASN A 5 -21.35 15.71 -8.55
N LEU A 6 -21.64 14.88 -9.56
CA LEU A 6 -21.00 13.58 -9.69
C LEU A 6 -19.63 13.87 -10.30
N PRO A 7 -18.52 13.75 -9.54
CA PRO A 7 -17.22 14.00 -10.12
C PRO A 7 -16.94 12.94 -11.18
N VAL A 8 -16.46 13.46 -12.30
CA VAL A 8 -16.00 12.76 -13.49
C VAL A 8 -15.07 11.61 -13.11
N MET A 9 -15.12 10.53 -13.89
CA MET A 9 -14.31 9.32 -13.82
C MET A 9 -12.79 9.58 -13.96
N GLU A 10 -12.18 10.31 -13.03
CA GLU A 10 -10.77 10.15 -12.70
C GLU A 10 -10.68 8.95 -11.76
N LYS A 11 -9.94 7.92 -12.18
CA LYS A 11 -9.66 6.75 -11.36
C LYS A 11 -8.92 7.24 -10.10
N ASP A 12 -9.47 6.97 -8.93
CA ASP A 12 -8.84 7.34 -7.66
C ASP A 12 -7.46 6.64 -7.58
N ILE A 13 -6.40 7.44 -7.58
CA ILE A 13 -5.01 6.96 -7.55
C ILE A 13 -4.77 6.13 -6.28
N SER A 14 -5.44 6.46 -5.18
CA SER A 14 -5.36 5.72 -3.92
C SER A 14 -5.92 4.31 -4.08
N GLU A 15 -7.08 4.19 -4.71
CA GLU A 15 -7.70 2.91 -5.04
C GLU A 15 -6.82 2.09 -6.00
N GLU A 16 -6.19 2.74 -6.97
CA GLU A 16 -5.25 2.09 -7.88
C GLU A 16 -4.01 1.54 -7.15
N ILE A 17 -3.44 2.29 -6.20
CA ILE A 17 -2.33 1.83 -5.37
C ILE A 17 -2.74 0.62 -4.52
N ILE A 18 -3.94 0.65 -3.92
CA ILE A 18 -4.45 -0.47 -3.11
C ILE A 18 -4.61 -1.73 -3.96
N ASN A 19 -5.24 -1.61 -5.13
CA ASN A 19 -5.47 -2.73 -6.03
C ASN A 19 -4.15 -3.30 -6.58
N LEU A 20 -3.24 -2.43 -7.02
CA LEU A 20 -1.94 -2.81 -7.54
C LEU A 20 -1.11 -3.53 -6.48
N SER A 21 -1.00 -2.95 -5.27
CA SER A 21 -0.25 -3.55 -4.17
C SER A 21 -0.90 -4.86 -3.66
N GLY A 22 -2.23 -4.99 -3.74
CA GLY A 22 -2.94 -6.23 -3.43
C GLY A 22 -2.65 -7.39 -4.41
N SER A 23 -2.22 -7.07 -5.63
CA SER A 23 -1.83 -8.07 -6.65
C SER A 23 -0.36 -8.54 -6.55
N LEU A 24 0.34 -8.12 -5.49
CA LEU A 24 1.76 -8.40 -5.28
C LEU A 24 2.06 -9.90 -5.20
N GLN A 25 3.00 -10.33 -6.04
CA GLN A 25 3.60 -11.67 -6.05
C GLN A 25 5.12 -11.56 -6.20
N PRO A 26 5.90 -12.58 -5.81
CA PRO A 26 7.35 -12.55 -5.98
C PRO A 26 7.80 -12.30 -7.43
N ALA A 27 7.07 -12.87 -8.41
CA ALA A 27 7.40 -12.77 -9.84
C ALA A 27 7.17 -11.37 -10.45
N ASN A 28 6.29 -10.56 -9.87
CA ASN A 28 5.93 -9.24 -10.39
C ASN A 28 6.35 -8.07 -9.47
N LYS A 29 7.10 -8.35 -8.39
CA LYS A 29 7.50 -7.36 -7.38
C LYS A 29 8.16 -6.11 -7.97
N SER A 30 9.13 -6.28 -8.88
CA SER A 30 9.84 -5.14 -9.48
C SER A 30 8.91 -4.25 -10.30
N LEU A 31 8.08 -4.86 -11.15
CA LEU A 31 7.11 -4.13 -11.98
C LEU A 31 6.10 -3.36 -11.11
N ILE A 32 5.61 -3.98 -10.03
CA ILE A 32 4.70 -3.34 -9.10
C ILE A 32 5.40 -2.18 -8.38
N ARG A 33 6.65 -2.35 -7.95
CA ARG A 33 7.44 -1.27 -7.33
C ARG A 33 7.51 -0.05 -8.24
N ASP A 34 7.92 -0.25 -9.50
CA ASP A 34 8.09 0.86 -10.45
C ASP A 34 6.77 1.59 -10.71
N ARG A 35 5.66 0.84 -10.79
CA ARG A 35 4.32 1.43 -10.93
C ARG A 35 3.87 2.18 -9.67
N LEU A 36 4.13 1.63 -8.49
CA LEU A 36 3.83 2.30 -7.22
C LEU A 36 4.59 3.62 -7.10
N ILE A 37 5.87 3.67 -7.49
CA ILE A 37 6.67 4.90 -7.48
C ILE A 37 5.99 5.99 -8.31
N VAL A 38 5.54 5.67 -9.52
CA VAL A 38 4.86 6.64 -10.40
C VAL A 38 3.56 7.15 -9.77
N LEU A 39 2.75 6.25 -9.20
CA LEU A 39 1.47 6.62 -8.59
C LEU A 39 1.66 7.43 -7.31
N VAL A 40 2.59 7.03 -6.44
CA VAL A 40 2.96 7.73 -5.22
C VAL A 40 3.52 9.11 -5.56
N ASN A 41 4.42 9.21 -6.53
CA ASN A 41 4.95 10.50 -6.98
C ASN A 41 3.84 11.42 -7.51
N THR A 42 2.83 10.84 -8.16
CA THR A 42 1.65 11.59 -8.61
C THR A 42 0.86 12.12 -7.42
N LEU A 43 0.64 11.33 -6.36
CA LEU A 43 -0.03 11.80 -5.15
C LEU A 43 0.80 12.86 -4.40
N ILE A 44 2.12 12.69 -4.28
CA ILE A 44 3.03 13.70 -3.69
C ILE A 44 2.83 15.06 -4.37
N ASN A 45 2.77 15.06 -5.71
CA ASN A 45 2.72 16.28 -6.51
C ASN A 45 1.32 16.88 -6.68
N LYS A 46 0.26 16.07 -6.67
CA LYS A 46 -1.10 16.50 -7.04
C LYS A 46 -2.10 16.46 -5.90
N ASP A 47 -1.97 15.52 -4.98
CA ASP A 47 -2.91 15.33 -3.88
C ASP A 47 -2.22 14.69 -2.68
N PHE A 48 -1.45 15.53 -1.99
CA PHE A 48 -0.71 15.11 -0.81
C PHE A 48 -1.64 14.65 0.33
N HIS A 49 -2.85 15.20 0.39
CA HIS A 49 -3.83 14.81 1.41
C HIS A 49 -4.26 13.35 1.22
N SER A 50 -4.60 12.96 -0.01
CA SER A 50 -4.91 11.58 -0.37
C SER A 50 -3.75 10.62 -0.09
N LEU A 51 -2.50 11.06 -0.31
CA LEU A 51 -1.32 10.27 0.09
C LEU A 51 -1.34 9.95 1.58
N ILE A 52 -1.49 10.97 2.44
CA ILE A 52 -1.48 10.78 3.89
C ILE A 52 -2.61 9.84 4.33
N GLN A 53 -3.83 10.05 3.83
CA GLN A 53 -4.97 9.18 4.12
C GLN A 53 -4.71 7.73 3.74
N LEU A 54 -4.16 7.50 2.54
CA LEU A 54 -3.79 6.18 2.05
C LEU A 54 -2.75 5.50 2.96
N LEU A 55 -1.69 6.21 3.34
CA LEU A 55 -0.61 5.65 4.18
C LEU A 55 -1.15 5.20 5.55
N TYR A 56 -2.08 5.96 6.14
CA TYR A 56 -2.78 5.54 7.37
C TYR A 56 -3.66 4.29 7.16
N GLN A 57 -4.37 4.21 6.03
CA GLN A 57 -5.26 3.07 5.74
C GLN A 57 -4.52 1.74 5.61
N ILE A 58 -3.26 1.77 5.15
CA ILE A 58 -2.41 0.58 5.01
C ILE A 58 -1.50 0.33 6.23
N ASP A 59 -1.74 1.01 7.34
CA ASP A 59 -0.99 0.89 8.61
C ASP A 59 0.49 1.29 8.53
N ILE A 60 0.83 2.34 7.77
CA ILE A 60 2.16 2.97 7.86
C ILE A 60 2.13 4.00 8.99
N SER A 61 3.07 3.91 9.94
CA SER A 61 3.10 4.77 11.12
C SER A 61 3.47 6.22 10.79
N GLU A 62 2.88 7.17 11.53
CA GLU A 62 3.15 8.61 11.36
C GLU A 62 4.64 8.96 11.44
N ASN A 63 5.40 8.28 12.30
CA ASN A 63 6.85 8.45 12.39
C ASN A 63 7.55 8.10 11.07
N LYS A 64 7.19 6.97 10.44
CA LYS A 64 7.73 6.57 9.13
C LYS A 64 7.34 7.59 8.06
N ILE A 65 6.09 8.06 8.06
CA ILE A 65 5.61 9.10 7.15
C ILE A 65 6.47 10.37 7.29
N ARG A 66 6.63 10.88 8.50
CA ARG A 66 7.44 12.09 8.78
C ARG A 66 8.88 11.92 8.33
N SER A 67 9.50 10.76 8.57
CA SER A 67 10.87 10.49 8.10
C SER A 67 10.98 10.46 6.57
N CYS A 68 9.97 9.96 5.85
CA CYS A 68 9.98 9.96 4.38
C CYS A 68 9.91 11.39 3.82
N LEU A 69 9.12 12.26 4.48
CA LEU A 69 8.87 13.64 4.07
C LEU A 69 9.99 14.62 4.43
N GLN A 70 10.89 14.24 5.35
CA GLN A 70 12.07 15.03 5.70
C GLN A 70 13.19 14.92 4.65
N ASN A 71 13.05 14.06 3.64
CA ASN A 71 13.99 14.02 2.53
C ASN A 71 13.65 15.13 1.53
N ASP A 72 14.64 15.97 1.21
CA ASP A 72 14.48 17.09 0.26
C ASP A 72 14.28 16.65 -1.21
N SER A 73 14.32 15.35 -1.50
CA SER A 73 14.19 14.80 -2.85
C SER A 73 12.93 13.95 -2.98
N GLU A 74 11.89 14.50 -3.61
CA GLU A 74 10.61 13.83 -3.87
C GLU A 74 10.76 12.47 -4.55
N ILE A 75 11.73 12.33 -5.46
CA ILE A 75 12.05 11.05 -6.14
C ILE A 75 12.43 9.98 -5.10
N LEU A 76 13.24 10.35 -4.11
CA LEU A 76 13.66 9.43 -3.05
C LEU A 76 12.49 9.13 -2.11
N THR A 77 11.65 10.13 -1.82
CA THR A 77 10.45 9.94 -1.00
C THR A 77 9.45 8.98 -1.64
N ALA A 78 9.21 9.08 -2.95
CA ALA A 78 8.32 8.17 -3.68
C ALA A 78 8.82 6.72 -3.64
N ASP A 79 10.13 6.53 -3.85
CA ASP A 79 10.80 5.23 -3.74
C ASP A 79 10.63 4.59 -2.36
N ILE A 80 10.94 5.36 -1.31
CA ILE A 80 10.83 4.88 0.07
C ILE A 80 9.39 4.49 0.39
N ILE A 81 8.42 5.31 0.01
CA ILE A 81 7.01 5.03 0.26
C ILE A 81 6.55 3.79 -0.52
N ALA A 82 6.95 3.63 -1.78
CA ALA A 82 6.64 2.43 -2.56
C ALA A 82 7.20 1.16 -1.90
N ASP A 83 8.43 1.23 -1.38
CA ASP A 83 9.05 0.13 -0.64
C ASP A 83 8.31 -0.20 0.66
N LEU A 84 7.85 0.82 1.40
CA LEU A 84 7.04 0.62 2.60
C LEU A 84 5.68 -0.04 2.30
N ILE A 85 5.03 0.35 1.20
CA ILE A 85 3.78 -0.28 0.74
C ILE A 85 4.02 -1.77 0.46
N ILE A 86 5.11 -2.10 -0.26
CA ILE A 86 5.47 -3.48 -0.57
C ILE A 86 5.78 -4.27 0.69
N GLU A 87 6.59 -3.71 1.61
CA GLU A 87 6.94 -4.35 2.88
C GLU A 87 5.69 -4.74 3.66
N ARG A 88 4.72 -3.81 3.76
CA ARG A 88 3.44 -4.06 4.43
C ARG A 88 2.65 -5.21 3.81
N GLN A 89 2.59 -5.28 2.48
CA GLN A 89 1.89 -6.36 1.78
C GLN A 89 2.58 -7.71 2.00
N LEU A 90 3.92 -7.75 2.00
CA LEU A 90 4.67 -8.95 2.30
C LEU A 90 4.42 -9.45 3.72
N GLN A 91 4.41 -8.54 4.72
CA GLN A 91 4.06 -8.88 6.10
C GLN A 91 2.65 -9.47 6.22
N LYS A 92 1.69 -8.94 5.45
CA LYS A 92 0.31 -9.44 5.42
C LYS A 92 0.23 -10.85 4.81
N ILE A 93 0.96 -11.10 3.73
CA ILE A 93 1.08 -12.41 3.10
C ILE A 93 1.70 -13.42 4.07
N GLU A 94 2.80 -13.05 4.74
CA GLU A 94 3.50 -13.90 5.70
C GLU A 94 2.63 -14.20 6.92
N SER A 95 1.98 -13.19 7.51
CA SER A 95 1.05 -13.37 8.63
C SER A 95 -0.04 -14.38 8.28
N ARG A 96 -0.65 -14.27 7.10
CA ARG A 96 -1.67 -15.22 6.63
C ARG A 96 -1.14 -16.65 6.52
N LYS A 97 0.10 -16.82 6.04
CA LYS A 97 0.75 -18.15 5.99
C LYS A 97 0.91 -18.73 7.39
N ILE A 98 1.48 -17.98 8.32
CA ILE A 98 1.71 -18.43 9.70
C ILE A 98 0.40 -18.85 10.38
N PHE A 99 -0.66 -18.04 10.27
CA PHE A 99 -1.95 -18.36 10.88
C PHE A 99 -2.65 -19.54 10.19
N SER A 100 -2.56 -19.67 8.86
CA SER A 100 -3.11 -20.82 8.14
C SER A 100 -2.42 -22.12 8.56
N SER A 101 -1.09 -22.12 8.65
CA SER A 101 -0.31 -23.29 9.07
C SER A 101 -0.53 -23.65 10.54
N LYS A 102 -0.76 -22.65 11.41
CA LYS A 102 -1.05 -22.88 12.83
C LYS A 102 -2.42 -23.51 13.03
N ASN A 103 -3.45 -23.06 12.31
CA ASN A 103 -4.78 -23.67 12.34
C ASN A 103 -4.75 -25.13 11.85
N GLU A 104 -3.97 -25.42 10.81
CA GLU A 104 -3.79 -26.79 10.31
C GLU A 104 -3.13 -27.69 11.37
N LYS A 105 -2.08 -27.21 12.05
CA LYS A 105 -1.42 -27.96 13.13
C LYS A 105 -2.34 -28.19 14.34
N LEU A 106 -3.06 -27.16 14.79
CA LEU A 106 -4.03 -27.27 15.89
C LEU A 106 -5.14 -28.29 15.55
N SER A 107 -5.68 -28.24 14.33
CA SER A 107 -6.71 -29.20 13.89
C SER A 107 -6.22 -30.64 13.83
N ASN A 108 -4.93 -30.87 13.61
CA ASN A 108 -4.33 -32.20 13.57
C ASN A 108 -3.91 -32.71 14.97
N GLU A 109 -3.66 -31.80 15.92
CA GLU A 109 -3.28 -32.13 17.30
C GLU A 109 -4.50 -32.35 18.22
N GLU A 110 -5.66 -31.78 17.90
CA GLU A 110 -6.93 -31.96 18.65
C GLU A 110 -7.69 -33.27 18.32
N ILE A 111 -7.14 -34.12 17.44
CA ILE A 111 -7.70 -35.45 17.12
C ILE A 111 -7.06 -36.50 18.05
N TRP A 112 -7.34 -36.43 19.35
CA TRP A 112 -7.06 -37.53 20.30
C TRP A 112 -8.12 -37.59 21.40
#